data_AF-A0A061LWN7-F1
#
_entry.id   AF-A0A061LWN7-F1
#
_cell.length_a   1.000
_cell.length_b   1.000
_cell.length_c   1.000
_cell.angle_alpha   90.00
_cell.angle_beta   90.00
_cell.angle_gamma   90.00
#
_symmetry.space_group_name_H-M   'P 1'
#
loop_
_entity.id
_entity.type
_entity.pdbx_description
1 polymer ?
#
loop_
_entity_poly.entity_id
_entity_poly.type
_entity_poly.pdbx_seq_one_letter_code
_entity_poly.pdbx_strand_id
1 'polypeptide(L)'
;MTRDHQRPVLQPTADFDWIIGSDEPGASHRIAQQTSWALLDRVRTGADPSVVERVVGLASTGPGIDDIAELWAREGTHSLAGVLWRLYLLRRVVAGDAEGSADLFRRGSAAALTIDPFSKMFFCG
;
A
#
# COMPACT_ATOMS: atom_id res chain seq x y z
N MET A 1 -21.45 8.24 -23.06
CA MET A 1 -21.54 9.61 -22.52
C MET A 1 -20.40 9.81 -21.54
N THR A 2 -19.35 10.51 -21.98
CA THR A 2 -18.24 10.93 -21.12
C THR A 2 -18.78 11.92 -20.09
N ARG A 3 -18.54 11.67 -18.79
CA ARG A 3 -18.88 12.65 -17.76
C ARG A 3 -18.05 13.89 -18.05
N ASP A 4 -18.73 14.97 -18.39
CA ASP A 4 -18.14 16.29 -18.50
C ASP A 4 -17.48 16.61 -17.14
N HIS A 5 -16.18 16.89 -17.15
CA HIS A 5 -15.46 17.15 -15.91
C HIS A 5 -15.97 18.47 -15.34
N GLN A 6 -16.62 18.43 -14.18
CA GLN A 6 -17.12 19.65 -13.54
C GLN A 6 -15.94 20.57 -13.22
N ARG A 7 -16.00 21.79 -13.76
CA ARG A 7 -15.00 22.83 -13.51
C ARG A 7 -15.04 23.22 -12.03
N PRO A 8 -13.90 23.25 -11.30
CA PRO A 8 -13.89 23.67 -9.91
C PRO A 8 -14.48 25.07 -9.77
N VAL A 9 -15.48 25.21 -8.90
CA VAL A 9 -16.03 26.51 -8.54
C VAL A 9 -15.28 27.00 -7.31
N LEU A 10 -14.72 28.20 -7.38
CA LEU A 10 -14.15 28.87 -6.22
C LEU A 10 -15.32 29.33 -5.34
N GLN A 11 -15.56 28.61 -4.25
CA GLN A 11 -16.56 29.00 -3.26
C GLN A 11 -15.98 30.07 -2.32
N PRO A 12 -16.75 31.11 -1.96
CA PRO A 12 -16.39 32.07 -0.94
C PRO A 12 -16.01 31.41 0.39
N THR A 13 -14.98 31.90 1.07
CA THR A 13 -14.49 31.35 2.35
C THR A 13 -15.59 31.25 3.42
N ALA A 14 -16.56 32.16 3.41
CA ALA A 14 -17.70 32.15 4.34
C ALA A 14 -18.62 30.93 4.19
N ASP A 15 -18.65 30.28 3.02
CA ASP A 15 -19.43 29.06 2.78
C ASP A 15 -18.81 27.83 3.46
N PHE A 16 -17.56 27.93 3.93
CA PHE A 16 -16.87 26.86 4.65
C PHE A 16 -16.93 27.04 6.17
N ASP A 17 -17.41 28.18 6.67
CA ASP A 17 -17.36 28.56 8.09
C ASP A 17 -18.33 27.72 8.96
N TRP A 18 -19.37 27.14 8.34
CA TRP A 18 -20.34 26.24 9.00
C TRP A 18 -19.99 24.76 8.85
N ILE A 19 -18.96 24.43 8.05
CA ILE A 19 -18.44 23.07 7.98
C ILE A 19 -17.61 22.88 9.24
N ILE A 20 -18.21 22.24 10.24
CA ILE A 20 -17.47 21.70 11.38
C ILE A 20 -16.53 20.63 10.82
N GLY A 21 -15.33 21.07 10.42
CA GLY A 21 -14.24 20.21 9.99
C GLY A 21 -13.81 19.37 11.19
N SER A 22 -14.37 18.17 11.30
CA SER A 22 -13.86 17.15 12.19
C SER A 22 -12.45 16.81 11.73
N ASP A 23 -11.45 17.12 12.57
CA ASP A 23 -10.03 16.83 12.36
C ASP A 23 -9.39 17.53 11.15
N GLU A 24 -8.08 17.81 11.21
CA GLU A 24 -7.38 18.49 10.11
C GLU A 24 -7.52 17.66 8.82
N PRO A 25 -7.99 18.25 7.70
CA PRO A 25 -8.13 17.51 6.45
C PRO A 25 -6.77 17.01 6.01
N GLY A 26 -6.55 15.70 6.15
CA GLY A 26 -5.27 15.04 5.85
C GLY A 26 -4.55 14.45 7.06
N ALA A 27 -5.06 14.59 8.28
CA ALA A 27 -4.43 14.05 9.48
C ALA A 27 -4.15 12.54 9.36
N SER A 28 -5.15 11.76 8.95
CA SER A 28 -4.98 10.31 8.74
C SER A 28 -3.93 9.98 7.68
N HIS A 29 -3.88 10.76 6.58
CA HIS A 29 -2.88 10.58 5.52
C HIS A 29 -1.47 10.84 6.04
N ARG A 30 -1.29 11.93 6.79
CA ARG A 30 0.00 12.27 7.42
C ARG A 30 0.43 11.21 8.41
N ILE A 31 -0.47 10.73 9.27
CA ILE A 31 -0.15 9.67 10.23
C ILE A 31 0.21 8.37 9.49
N ALA A 32 -0.51 8.03 8.41
CA ALA A 32 -0.19 6.86 7.59
C ALA A 32 1.22 6.94 7.01
N GLN A 33 1.60 8.09 6.44
CA GLN A 33 2.95 8.29 5.91
C GLN A 33 4.02 8.30 7.01
N GLN A 34 3.79 9.01 8.11
CA GLN A 34 4.72 9.08 9.24
C GLN A 34 5.01 7.71 9.84
N THR A 35 3.96 6.92 10.09
CA THR A 35 4.10 5.55 10.62
C THR A 35 4.82 4.62 9.66
N SER A 36 4.54 4.74 8.35
CA SER A 36 5.22 3.97 7.31
C SER A 36 6.71 4.28 7.23
N TRP A 37 7.07 5.57 7.25
CA TRP A 37 8.46 6.01 7.26
C TRP A 37 9.19 5.58 8.53
N ALA A 38 8.58 5.73 9.70
CA ALA A 38 9.18 5.31 10.97
C ALA A 38 9.50 3.79 10.97
N LEU A 39 8.60 2.97 10.45
CA LEU A 39 8.81 1.53 10.34
C LEU A 39 9.97 1.19 9.38
N LEU A 40 9.97 1.81 8.18
CA LEU A 40 11.00 1.56 7.18
C LEU A 40 12.38 2.07 7.62
N ASP A 41 12.43 3.25 8.24
CA ASP A 41 13.67 3.83 8.77
C ASP A 41 14.29 2.94 9.85
N ARG A 42 13.45 2.38 10.74
CA ARG A 42 13.91 1.45 11.77
C ARG A 42 14.62 0.22 11.19
N VAL A 43 14.14 -0.30 10.06
CA VAL A 43 14.73 -1.43 9.34
C VAL A 43 16.03 -1.00 8.65
N ARG A 44 16.03 0.15 7.97
CA ARG A 44 17.17 0.65 7.20
C ARG A 44 18.35 1.07 8.08
N THR A 45 18.09 1.84 9.12
CA THR A 45 19.09 2.29 10.10
C THR A 45 19.54 1.12 10.99
N GLY A 46 18.64 0.17 11.24
CA GLY A 46 18.90 -1.00 12.04
C GLY A 46 19.89 -1.97 11.41
N ALA A 47 19.72 -2.29 10.12
CA ALA A 47 20.48 -3.24 9.26
C ALA A 47 20.95 -4.59 9.87
N ASP A 48 20.68 -4.83 11.14
CA ASP A 48 20.90 -6.05 11.90
C ASP A 48 19.77 -7.03 11.55
N PRO A 49 20.11 -8.26 11.13
CA PRO A 49 19.14 -9.32 10.89
C PRO A 49 18.09 -9.46 12.01
N SER A 50 18.46 -9.24 13.27
CA SER A 50 17.53 -9.34 14.42
C SER A 50 16.40 -8.31 14.39
N VAL A 51 16.65 -7.12 13.83
CA VAL A 51 15.64 -6.05 13.69
C VAL A 51 14.68 -6.39 12.56
N VAL A 52 15.22 -6.85 11.44
CA VAL A 52 14.45 -7.27 10.27
C VAL A 52 13.49 -8.39 10.67
N GLU A 53 14.01 -9.41 11.37
CA GLU A 53 13.21 -10.55 11.82
C GLU A 53 12.08 -10.12 12.76
N ARG A 54 12.34 -9.22 13.70
CA ARG A 54 11.28 -8.67 14.58
C ARG A 54 10.21 -7.89 13.81
N VAL A 55 10.59 -7.08 12.83
CA VAL A 55 9.62 -6.31 12.01
C VAL A 55 8.79 -7.24 11.12
N VAL A 56 9.42 -8.25 10.51
CA VAL A 56 8.70 -9.28 9.74
C VAL A 56 7.79 -10.11 10.66
N GLY A 57 8.24 -10.41 11.88
CA GLY A 57 7.45 -11.08 12.92
C GLY A 57 6.23 -10.26 13.33
N LEU A 58 6.36 -8.94 13.46
CA LEU A 58 5.24 -8.03 13.71
C LEU A 58 4.16 -8.16 12.61
N ALA A 59 4.57 -8.19 11.34
CA ALA A 59 3.67 -8.40 10.21
C ALA A 59 3.07 -9.82 10.12
N SER A 60 3.50 -10.75 10.98
CA SER A 60 3.03 -12.14 11.01
C SER A 60 1.99 -12.38 12.09
N THR A 61 2.36 -12.04 13.32
CA THR A 61 1.63 -12.43 14.53
C THR A 61 1.65 -11.32 15.57
N GLY A 62 2.23 -10.16 15.25
CA GLY A 62 2.38 -9.09 16.21
C GLY A 62 1.05 -8.34 16.39
N PRO A 63 0.66 -8.04 17.64
CA PRO A 63 -0.55 -7.27 17.90
C PRO A 63 -0.43 -5.84 17.34
N GLY A 64 -1.54 -5.29 16.85
CA GLY A 64 -1.65 -3.88 16.41
C GLY A 64 -1.19 -3.58 14.98
N ILE A 65 -0.59 -4.54 14.26
CA ILE A 65 -0.27 -4.33 12.84
C ILE A 65 -1.54 -4.21 11.98
N ASP A 66 -2.65 -4.80 12.43
CA ASP A 66 -3.95 -4.70 11.78
C ASP A 66 -4.50 -3.27 11.76
N ASP A 67 -4.39 -2.57 12.89
CA ASP A 67 -4.89 -1.19 13.03
C ASP A 67 -4.08 -0.24 12.13
N ILE A 68 -2.76 -0.42 12.08
CA ILE A 68 -1.87 0.35 11.21
C ILE A 68 -2.14 0.01 9.73
N ALA A 69 -2.41 -1.26 9.42
CA ALA A 69 -2.77 -1.67 8.07
C ALA A 69 -4.11 -1.08 7.62
N GLU A 70 -5.11 -0.99 8.50
CA GLU A 70 -6.36 -0.30 8.21
C GLU A 70 -6.13 1.18 7.87
N LEU A 71 -5.27 1.84 8.65
CA LEU A 71 -4.85 3.22 8.37
C LEU A 71 -4.20 3.35 6.99
N TRP A 72 -3.33 2.41 6.60
CA TRP A 72 -2.66 2.43 5.30
C TRP A 72 -3.54 2.02 4.11
N ALA A 73 -4.66 1.33 4.35
CA ALA A 73 -5.53 0.81 3.27
C ALA A 73 -6.12 1.92 2.39
N ARG A 74 -6.23 3.14 2.93
CA ARG A 74 -6.78 4.33 2.25
C ARG A 74 -5.76 5.05 1.37
N GLU A 75 -4.51 4.62 1.42
CA GLU A 75 -3.38 5.33 0.80
C GLU A 75 -3.20 4.95 -0.66
N GLY A 76 -2.71 5.91 -1.46
CA GLY A 76 -2.51 5.72 -2.90
C GLY A 76 -1.54 4.59 -3.22
N THR A 77 -1.74 3.91 -4.35
CA THR A 77 -0.96 2.74 -4.80
C THR A 77 0.54 3.00 -4.90
N HIS A 78 0.94 4.24 -5.16
CA HIS A 78 2.33 4.66 -5.33
C HIS A 78 2.92 5.34 -4.08
N SER A 79 2.16 5.41 -2.99
CA SER A 79 2.65 5.90 -1.71
C SER A 79 3.31 4.79 -0.92
N LEU A 80 4.24 5.13 -0.02
CA LEU A 80 4.93 4.13 0.79
C LEU A 80 3.94 3.30 1.64
N ALA A 81 3.02 3.97 2.33
CA ALA A 81 1.96 3.34 3.11
C ALA A 81 1.10 2.39 2.26
N GLY A 82 0.68 2.83 1.08
CA GLY A 82 -0.13 2.00 0.17
C GLY A 82 0.61 0.78 -0.36
N VAL A 83 1.93 0.88 -0.60
CA VAL A 83 2.77 -0.27 -0.98
C VAL A 83 2.90 -1.25 0.18
N LEU A 84 3.20 -0.75 1.39
CA LEU A 84 3.32 -1.59 2.58
C LEU A 84 2.03 -2.35 2.90
N TRP A 85 0.86 -1.69 2.77
CA TRP A 85 -0.43 -2.36 2.92
C TRP A 85 -0.63 -3.50 1.91
N ARG A 86 -0.28 -3.31 0.63
CA ARG A 86 -0.41 -4.35 -0.40
C ARG A 86 0.53 -5.53 -0.14
N LEU A 87 1.75 -5.26 0.30
CA LEU A 87 2.70 -6.30 0.69
C LEU A 87 2.19 -7.08 1.91
N TYR A 88 1.65 -6.38 2.90
CA TYR A 88 1.02 -6.99 4.06
C TYR A 88 -0.15 -7.89 3.66
N LEU A 89 -1.06 -7.39 2.83
CA LEU A 89 -2.20 -8.16 2.33
C LEU A 89 -1.74 -9.40 1.55
N LEU A 90 -0.81 -9.23 0.61
CA LEU A 90 -0.26 -10.34 -0.19
C LEU A 90 0.35 -11.41 0.71
N ARG A 91 1.13 -10.99 1.71
CA ARG A 91 1.72 -11.89 2.69
C ARG A 91 0.65 -12.67 3.46
N ARG A 92 -0.42 -12.01 3.90
CA ARG A 92 -1.52 -12.67 4.63
C ARG A 92 -2.28 -13.66 3.77
N VAL A 93 -2.56 -13.33 2.51
CA VAL A 93 -3.18 -14.25 1.55
C VAL A 93 -2.32 -15.50 1.35
N VAL A 94 -1.02 -15.31 1.09
CA VAL A 94 -0.08 -16.43 0.89
C VAL A 94 0.09 -17.27 2.15
N ALA A 95 0.10 -16.65 3.34
CA ALA A 95 0.21 -17.37 4.60
C ALA A 95 -1.05 -18.22 4.91
N GLY A 96 -2.23 -17.82 4.42
CA GLY A 96 -3.48 -18.55 4.58
C GLY A 96 -3.62 -19.77 3.67
N ASP A 97 -3.14 -19.68 2.42
CA ASP A 97 -3.10 -20.77 1.45
C ASP A 97 -1.98 -20.57 0.45
N ALA A 98 -0.80 -21.11 0.75
CA ALA A 98 0.38 -20.94 -0.08
C ALA A 98 0.26 -21.67 -1.43
N GLU A 99 -0.36 -22.85 -1.45
CA GLU A 99 -0.49 -23.66 -2.66
C GLU A 99 -1.51 -23.06 -3.63
N GLY A 100 -2.69 -22.68 -3.13
CA GLY A 100 -3.70 -22.00 -3.93
C GLY A 100 -3.23 -20.64 -4.42
N SER A 101 -2.53 -19.86 -3.59
CA SER A 101 -1.93 -18.59 -4.01
C SER A 101 -0.89 -18.78 -5.13
N ALA A 102 -0.03 -19.80 -5.01
CA ALA A 102 0.94 -20.13 -6.05
C ALA A 102 0.27 -20.57 -7.35
N ASP A 103 -0.82 -21.33 -7.27
CA ASP A 103 -1.58 -21.76 -8.44
C ASP A 103 -2.25 -20.60 -9.17
N LEU A 104 -2.92 -19.71 -8.42
CA LEU A 104 -3.52 -18.48 -8.94
C LEU A 104 -2.46 -17.60 -9.62
N PHE A 105 -1.29 -17.43 -9.00
CA PHE A 105 -0.19 -16.69 -9.60
C PHE A 105 0.29 -17.31 -10.92
N ARG A 106 0.55 -18.63 -10.96
CA ARG A 106 0.99 -19.32 -12.19
C ARG A 106 -0.02 -19.12 -13.32
N ARG A 107 -1.31 -19.33 -13.06
CA ARG A 107 -2.37 -19.14 -14.06
C ARG A 107 -2.45 -17.70 -14.55
N GLY A 108 -2.41 -16.73 -13.62
CA GLY A 108 -2.40 -15.32 -13.95
C GLY A 108 -1.19 -14.92 -14.80
N SER A 109 0.01 -15.38 -14.43
CA SER A 109 1.24 -15.10 -15.18
C SER A 109 1.24 -15.70 -16.59
N ALA A 110 0.64 -16.87 -16.78
CA ALA A 110 0.53 -17.52 -18.09
C ALA A 110 -0.52 -16.85 -18.99
N ALA A 111 -1.59 -16.32 -18.41
CA ALA A 111 -2.65 -15.60 -19.12
C ALA A 111 -2.34 -14.12 -19.36
N ALA A 112 -1.41 -13.54 -18.60
CA ALA A 112 -0.96 -12.18 -18.79
C ALA A 112 -0.27 -12.05 -20.16
N LEU A 113 -0.98 -11.46 -21.12
CA LEU A 113 -0.42 -10.97 -22.37
C LEU A 113 0.53 -9.83 -21.99
N THR A 114 1.83 -10.13 -21.87
CA THR A 114 2.85 -9.27 -21.27
C THR A 114 2.75 -7.81 -21.75
N ILE A 115 2.58 -6.87 -20.80
CA ILE A 115 2.84 -5.44 -21.01
C ILE A 115 4.34 -5.21 -20.75
N ASP A 116 5.21 -5.77 -21.60
CA ASP A 116 6.59 -5.32 -21.85
C ASP A 116 7.29 -6.20 -22.92
N PRO A 117 7.82 -5.62 -24.01
CA PRO A 117 8.48 -6.35 -25.10
C PRO A 117 9.94 -6.78 -24.88
N PHE A 118 10.62 -6.47 -23.76
CA PHE A 118 12.07 -6.71 -23.65
C PHE A 118 12.48 -8.16 -23.29
N SER A 119 11.57 -8.99 -22.79
CA SER A 119 11.95 -10.34 -22.33
C SER A 119 12.24 -11.33 -23.47
N LYS A 120 11.80 -11.07 -24.71
CA LYS A 120 11.95 -12.05 -25.80
C LYS A 120 13.34 -12.05 -26.46
N MET A 121 14.17 -11.03 -26.18
CA MET A 121 15.49 -10.91 -26.84
C MET A 121 16.63 -11.62 -26.09
N PHE A 122 16.44 -12.00 -24.82
CA PHE A 122 17.48 -12.64 -24.01
C PHE A 122 17.44 -14.18 -24.00
N PHE A 123 16.44 -14.82 -24.62
CA PHE A 123 16.31 -16.29 -24.62
C PHE A 123 16.58 -16.95 -25.98
N CYS A 124 17.11 -16.20 -26.95
CA CYS A 124 17.60 -16.75 -28.22
C CYS A 124 19.05 -16.27 -28.43
N GLY A 125 19.99 -17.00 -27.86
CA GLY A 125 21.43 -16.85 -28.01
C GLY A 125 22.09 -18.19 -27.74
#